data_AF-A0A973T1X4-F1
#
_entry.id   AF-A0A973T1X4-F1
#
_cell.length_a   1.000
_cell.length_b   1.000
_cell.length_c   1.000
_cell.angle_alpha   90.00
_cell.angle_beta   90.00
_cell.angle_gamma   90.00
#
_symmetry.space_group_name_H-M   'P 1'
#
loop_
_entity.id
_entity.type
_entity.pdbx_description
1 polymer ?
#
loop_
_entity_poly.entity_id
_entity_poly.type
_entity_poly.pdbx_seq_one_letter_code
_entity_poly.pdbx_strand_id
1 'polypeptide(L)'
;MPTAEVRLEFRRGTGQGVPRADMCALLLAGGAAPGPADVVGPDAPGHASQAVTHTWESGADGTVLDTLSVDLASLAGAVTAVLVVVRAEGG
;
A
#
# COMPACT_ATOMS: atom_id res chain seq x y z
N MET A 1 -25.56 -0.83 1.40
CA MET A 1 -24.85 0.21 0.63
C MET A 1 -23.67 -0.48 -0.04
N PRO A 2 -23.36 -0.26 -1.33
CA PRO A 2 -22.16 -0.83 -1.92
C PRO A 2 -20.94 -0.18 -1.24
N THR A 3 -20.12 -0.98 -0.56
CA THR A 3 -18.79 -0.54 -0.12
C THR A 3 -17.93 -0.50 -1.37
N ALA A 4 -17.46 0.68 -1.76
CA ALA A 4 -16.52 0.80 -2.85
C ALA A 4 -15.13 0.44 -2.30
N GLU A 5 -14.87 -0.85 -2.11
CA GLU A 5 -13.53 -1.34 -1.75
C GLU A 5 -12.70 -1.49 -3.03
N VAL A 6 -11.48 -0.97 -3.00
CA VAL A 6 -10.48 -1.18 -4.04
C VAL A 6 -9.39 -2.08 -3.45
N ARG A 7 -9.18 -3.23 -4.09
CA ARG A 7 -8.08 -4.13 -3.76
C ARG A 7 -7.04 -4.13 -4.87
N LEU A 8 -5.80 -3.83 -4.52
CA LEU A 8 -4.65 -3.92 -5.42
C LEU A 8 -3.74 -5.05 -4.98
N GLU A 9 -3.24 -5.80 -5.95
CA GLU A 9 -2.31 -6.90 -5.75
C GLU A 9 -1.04 -6.64 -6.56
N PHE A 10 0.11 -6.82 -5.92
CA PHE A 10 1.41 -6.72 -6.55
C PHE A 10 2.24 -7.96 -6.22
N ARG A 11 2.54 -8.77 -7.25
CA ARG A 11 3.41 -9.93 -7.10
C ARG A 11 4.83 -9.57 -7.49
N ARG A 12 5.79 -9.98 -6.67
CA ARG A 12 7.21 -9.74 -6.88
C ARG A 12 8.03 -10.99 -6.62
N GLY A 13 9.13 -11.12 -7.35
CA GLY A 13 10.13 -12.16 -7.09
C GLY A 13 10.97 -11.83 -5.86
N THR A 14 11.59 -12.85 -5.29
CA THR A 14 12.61 -12.75 -4.25
C THR A 14 13.80 -13.63 -4.62
N GLY A 15 14.98 -13.31 -4.09
CA GLY A 15 16.18 -14.10 -4.32
C GLY A 15 17.37 -13.26 -4.76
N GLN A 16 18.51 -13.94 -4.97
CA GLN A 16 19.75 -13.29 -5.35
C GLN A 16 19.63 -12.60 -6.71
N GLY A 17 20.02 -11.32 -6.78
CA GLY A 17 19.98 -10.53 -8.02
C GLY A 17 18.59 -10.00 -8.40
N VAL A 18 17.54 -10.28 -7.60
CA VAL A 18 16.23 -9.67 -7.77
C VAL A 18 16.15 -8.43 -6.88
N PRO A 19 15.93 -7.22 -7.44
CA PRO A 19 15.75 -6.02 -6.65
C PRO A 19 14.59 -6.19 -5.67
N ARG A 20 14.76 -5.66 -4.45
CA ARG A 20 13.65 -5.63 -3.50
C ARG A 20 12.67 -4.57 -3.96
N ALA A 21 11.48 -4.99 -4.37
CA ALA A 21 10.38 -4.07 -4.64
C ALA A 21 9.39 -4.09 -3.47
N ASP A 22 8.78 -2.99 -3.07
CA ASP A 22 7.71 -2.99 -2.07
C ASP A 22 6.58 -2.05 -2.53
N MET A 23 5.33 -2.49 -2.37
CA MET A 23 4.15 -1.66 -2.64
C MET A 23 3.77 -0.86 -1.40
N CYS A 24 3.54 0.44 -1.56
CA CYS A 24 2.99 1.30 -0.52
C CYS A 24 1.89 2.22 -1.07
N ALA A 25 1.10 2.77 -0.16
CA ALA A 25 0.12 3.80 -0.43
C ALA A 25 0.47 5.08 0.32
N LEU A 26 0.21 6.21 -0.31
CA LEU A 26 0.40 7.55 0.23
C LEU A 26 -0.94 8.29 0.20
N LEU A 27 -1.48 8.64 1.37
CA LEU A 27 -2.73 9.38 1.49
C LEU A 27 -2.42 10.88 1.40
N LEU A 28 -3.05 11.57 0.44
CA LEU A 28 -2.86 13.01 0.24
C LEU A 28 -4.08 13.76 0.77
N ALA A 29 -3.85 14.71 1.67
CA ALA A 29 -4.89 15.56 2.22
C ALA A 29 -4.74 17.02 1.77
N GLY A 30 -5.62 17.47 0.87
CA GLY A 30 -5.98 18.89 0.66
C GLY A 30 -4.86 19.94 0.59
N GLY A 31 -3.65 19.60 0.11
CA GLY A 31 -2.54 20.55 -0.06
C GLY A 31 -1.43 20.48 0.98
N ALA A 32 -1.54 19.62 2.00
CA ALA A 32 -0.43 19.34 2.91
C ALA A 32 0.55 18.33 2.28
N ALA A 33 1.85 18.51 2.56
CA ALA A 33 2.83 17.47 2.25
C ALA A 33 2.58 16.26 3.17
N PRO A 34 2.48 15.04 2.62
CA PRO A 34 2.22 13.86 3.43
C PRO A 34 3.41 13.52 4.32
N GLY A 35 3.13 13.08 5.53
CA GLY A 35 4.10 12.66 6.54
C GLY A 35 4.16 11.14 6.71
N PRO A 36 5.00 10.64 7.64
CA PRO A 36 5.14 9.20 7.88
C PRO A 36 3.84 8.48 8.26
N ALA A 37 2.90 9.18 8.91
CA ALA A 37 1.61 8.62 9.30
C ALA A 37 0.65 8.44 8.10
N ASP A 38 0.92 9.11 6.98
CA ASP A 38 0.10 9.05 5.76
C ASP A 38 0.58 7.95 4.79
N VAL A 39 1.61 7.19 5.18
CA VAL A 39 2.17 6.08 4.40
C VAL A 39 1.66 4.76 4.96
N VAL A 40 1.13 3.92 4.08
CA VAL A 40 0.77 2.52 4.38
C VAL A 40 1.64 1.58 3.56
N GLY A 41 2.26 0.61 4.19
CA GLY A 41 3.16 -0.35 3.53
C GLY A 41 3.81 -1.31 4.53
N PRO A 42 4.90 -2.00 4.15
CA PRO A 42 5.51 -3.05 4.97
C PRO A 42 5.92 -2.61 6.39
N ASP A 43 6.41 -1.38 6.54
CA ASP A 43 6.86 -0.83 7.84
C ASP A 43 5.71 -0.21 8.67
N ALA A 44 4.57 0.06 8.02
CA ALA A 44 3.39 0.68 8.61
C ALA A 44 2.13 0.09 7.94
N PRO A 45 1.67 -1.10 8.34
CA PRO A 45 0.71 -1.90 7.56
C PRO A 45 -0.73 -1.38 7.58
N GLY A 46 -1.02 -0.28 8.28
CA GLY A 46 -2.37 0.28 8.30
C GLY A 46 -2.39 1.75 8.66
N HIS A 47 -3.29 2.49 8.03
CA HIS A 47 -3.58 3.87 8.38
C HIS A 47 -4.41 3.94 9.67
N ALA A 48 -4.28 5.01 10.46
CA ALA A 48 -5.03 5.18 11.72
C ALA A 48 -6.56 5.14 11.52
N SER A 49 -7.05 5.59 10.36
CA SER A 49 -8.49 5.51 10.02
C SER A 49 -8.98 4.11 9.66
N GLN A 50 -8.09 3.13 9.53
CA GLN A 50 -8.37 1.76 9.06
C GLN A 50 -8.92 1.67 7.62
N ALA A 51 -8.99 2.79 6.90
CA ALA A 51 -9.49 2.84 5.53
C ALA A 51 -8.48 2.29 4.50
N VAL A 52 -7.21 2.18 4.87
CA VAL A 52 -6.15 1.62 4.01
C VAL A 52 -5.32 0.65 4.83
N THR A 53 -5.17 -0.56 4.31
CA THR A 53 -4.37 -1.63 4.92
C THR A 53 -3.46 -2.26 3.87
N HIS A 54 -2.27 -2.64 4.32
CA HIS A 54 -1.31 -3.40 3.55
C HIS A 54 -1.05 -4.73 4.25
N THR A 55 -1.08 -5.79 3.46
CA THR A 55 -0.70 -7.14 3.88
C THR A 55 0.21 -7.74 2.84
N TRP A 56 1.02 -8.71 3.23
CA TRP A 56 1.83 -9.47 2.29
C TRP A 56 1.88 -10.93 2.68
N GLU A 57 2.07 -11.80 1.69
CA GLU A 57 2.29 -13.23 1.88
C GLU A 57 3.45 -13.72 1.03
N SER A 58 4.26 -14.62 1.59
CA SER A 58 5.34 -15.29 0.86
C SER A 58 4.85 -16.61 0.27
N GLY A 59 5.03 -16.78 -1.04
CA GLY A 59 4.79 -18.02 -1.76
C GLY A 59 5.96 -18.99 -1.70
N ALA A 60 5.67 -20.29 -1.82
CA ALA A 60 6.69 -21.34 -1.86
C ALA A 60 7.58 -21.31 -3.14
N ASP A 61 7.16 -20.56 -4.16
CA ASP A 61 7.83 -20.35 -5.44
C ASP A 61 8.84 -19.20 -5.41
N GLY A 62 9.17 -18.66 -4.23
CA GLY A 62 10.07 -17.52 -4.09
C GLY A 62 9.44 -16.21 -4.55
N THR A 63 8.11 -16.12 -4.55
CA THR A 63 7.39 -14.87 -4.78
C THR A 63 6.80 -14.31 -3.50
N VAL A 64 6.53 -13.01 -3.48
CA VAL A 64 5.73 -12.34 -2.45
C VAL A 64 4.55 -11.68 -3.15
N LEU A 65 3.36 -11.77 -2.54
CA LEU A 65 2.17 -11.06 -2.97
C LEU A 65 1.85 -9.98 -1.94
N ASP A 66 2.07 -8.72 -2.31
CA ASP A 66 1.59 -7.56 -1.57
C ASP A 66 0.12 -7.31 -1.94
N THR A 67 -0.72 -7.06 -0.95
CA THR A 67 -2.12 -6.65 -1.10
C THR A 67 -2.32 -5.30 -0.41
N LEU A 68 -2.91 -4.35 -1.13
CA LEU A 68 -3.43 -3.11 -0.56
C LEU A 68 -4.95 -3.13 -0.65
N SER A 69 -5.64 -3.03 0.48
CA SER A 69 -7.09 -2.82 0.53
C SER A 69 -7.39 -1.38 0.89
N VAL A 70 -8.29 -0.76 0.14
CA VAL A 70 -8.75 0.63 0.33
C VAL A 70 -10.26 0.62 0.44
N ASP A 71 -10.79 0.90 1.62
CA ASP A 71 -12.21 1.18 1.82
C ASP A 71 -12.47 2.66 1.54
N LEU A 72 -12.97 2.96 0.33
CA LEU A 72 -13.24 4.34 -0.09
C LEU A 72 -14.34 5.01 0.74
N ALA A 73 -15.25 4.24 1.33
CA ALA A 73 -16.32 4.79 2.17
C ALA A 73 -15.80 5.25 3.54
N SER A 74 -14.69 4.66 4.00
CA SER A 74 -14.05 4.97 5.28
C SER A 74 -12.92 6.00 5.17
N LEU A 75 -12.58 6.46 3.95
CA LEU A 75 -11.61 7.54 3.77
C LEU A 75 -12.17 8.85 4.36
N ALA A 76 -11.34 9.54 5.14
CA ALA A 76 -11.70 10.86 5.65
C ALA A 76 -11.92 11.83 4.48
N GLY A 77 -12.94 12.69 4.56
CA GLY A 77 -13.28 13.62 3.47
C GLY A 77 -12.18 14.64 3.11
N ALA A 78 -11.14 14.78 3.93
CA ALA A 78 -9.97 15.58 3.63
C ALA A 78 -8.98 14.89 2.68
N VAL A 79 -9.02 13.55 2.58
CA VAL A 79 -8.18 12.77 1.66
C VAL A 79 -8.69 12.99 0.24
N THR A 80 -7.85 13.58 -0.60
CA THR A 80 -8.19 13.91 -2.00
C THR A 80 -7.66 12.87 -2.98
N ALA A 81 -6.64 12.12 -2.60
CA ALA A 81 -6.07 11.04 -3.41
C ALA A 81 -5.36 10.00 -2.54
N VAL A 82 -5.37 8.75 -3.02
CA VAL A 82 -4.50 7.67 -2.52
C VAL A 82 -3.56 7.32 -3.67
N LEU A 83 -2.29 7.66 -3.54
CA LEU A 83 -1.28 7.31 -4.53
C LEU A 83 -0.71 5.93 -4.19
N VAL A 84 -0.75 5.00 -5.15
CA VAL A 84 -0.10 3.69 -5.02
C VAL A 84 1.26 3.76 -5.68
N VAL A 85 2.30 3.40 -4.94
CA VAL A 85 3.70 3.46 -5.37
C VAL A 85 4.33 2.08 -5.20
N VAL A 86 5.07 1.64 -6.22
CA VAL A 86 5.99 0.52 -6.09
C VAL A 86 7.40 1.10 -6.08
N ARG A 87 8.12 0.86 -4.98
CA ARG A 87 9.51 1.30 -4.80
C ARG A 87 10.42 0.11 -5.02
N ALA A 88 11.51 0.27 -5.75
CA ALA A 88 12.52 -0.78 -5.95
C ALA A 88 13.89 -0.32 -5.44
N GLU A 89 14.55 -1.17 -4.67
CA GLU A 89 15.87 -0.95 -4.07
C GLU A 89 16.86 -2.05 -4.48
N GLY A 90 18.13 -1.68 -4.67
CA GLY A 90 19.22 -2.62 -4.92
C GLY A 90 19.38 -3.09 -6.37
N GLY A 91 19.24 -2.17 -7.34
CA GLY A 91 19.58 -2.38 -8.75
C GLY A 91 21.01 -2.02 -9.10
#